data_AF-A0A969AL07-F1
#
_entry.id   AF-A0A969AL07-F1
#
_cell.length_a   1.000
_cell.length_b   1.000
_cell.length_c   1.000
_cell.angle_alpha   90.00
_cell.angle_beta   90.00
_cell.angle_gamma   90.00
#
_symmetry.space_group_name_H-M   'P 1'
#
loop_
_entity.id
_entity.type
_entity.pdbx_description
1 polymer ?
#
loop_
_entity_poly.entity_id
_entity_poly.type
_entity_poly.pdbx_seq_one_letter_code
_entity_poly.pdbx_strand_id
1 'polypeptide(L)'
;MGGGHRLRDDRLIFRLDRLGRSRGTTLRHVAAHEAVHQLIGHLGGFPLPRWFEEGLCVQYAGIPFFEIDHRLERLAAAGHLPTLAELEEAFRGDAGRAGVGYKMGEALVGAFLEQFGEGALRHLLEEVAKGRHFEAAFLGATGERLGSFDRRWRERMTPGIPLWLFLMLENLELTLLCFGAFAVVAGYIRYRWRREAALARLESDPGE
;
A
#
# COMPACT_ATOMS: atom_id res chain seq x y z
N MET A 1 -10.91 -12.40 44.11
CA MET A 1 -11.46 -11.03 44.16
C MET A 1 -10.37 -10.06 43.73
N GLY A 2 -10.69 -9.12 42.84
CA GLY A 2 -9.88 -7.92 42.57
C GLY A 2 -8.94 -8.03 41.37
N GLY A 3 -9.22 -7.25 40.31
CA GLY A 3 -8.28 -7.08 39.20
C GLY A 3 -8.87 -6.82 37.81
N GLY A 4 -10.17 -6.51 37.70
CA GLY A 4 -10.75 -6.07 36.43
C GLY A 4 -10.23 -4.68 36.06
N HIS A 5 -9.26 -4.61 35.14
CA HIS A 5 -8.90 -3.37 34.47
C HIS A 5 -10.05 -2.94 33.56
N ARG A 6 -10.96 -2.12 34.10
CA ARG A 6 -11.92 -1.36 33.32
C ARG A 6 -11.31 0.03 33.12
N LEU A 7 -10.68 0.25 31.97
CA LEU A 7 -10.30 1.59 31.53
C LEU A 7 -11.59 2.40 31.38
N ARG A 8 -11.67 3.47 32.17
CA ARG A 8 -12.82 4.37 32.31
C ARG A 8 -12.32 5.79 32.11
N ASP A 9 -11.84 6.07 30.91
CA ASP A 9 -11.49 7.43 30.49
C ASP A 9 -11.92 7.60 29.04
N ASP A 10 -13.06 8.27 28.82
CA ASP A 10 -13.57 8.69 27.51
C ASP A 10 -12.74 9.87 26.95
N ARG A 11 -11.42 9.81 27.11
CA ARG A 11 -10.48 10.87 26.75
C ARG A 11 -9.93 10.62 25.36
N LEU A 12 -10.36 11.43 24.39
CA LEU A 12 -9.73 11.50 23.08
C LEU A 12 -8.41 12.28 23.17
N ILE A 13 -7.29 11.57 23.06
CA ILE A 13 -5.95 12.18 23.00
C ILE A 13 -5.60 12.42 21.54
N PHE A 14 -5.58 13.67 21.10
CA PHE A 14 -5.16 14.01 19.75
C PHE A 14 -3.63 14.14 19.68
N ARG A 15 -3.00 13.25 18.91
CA ARG A 15 -1.59 13.33 18.54
C ARG A 15 -1.41 14.35 17.41
N LEU A 16 -1.27 15.61 17.81
CA LEU A 16 -1.15 16.75 16.89
C LEU A 16 0.18 16.77 16.12
N ASP A 17 1.18 15.97 16.50
CA ASP A 17 2.44 15.77 15.77
C ASP A 17 2.25 15.19 14.36
N ARG A 18 1.06 14.65 14.07
CA ARG A 18 0.68 14.13 12.76
C ARG A 18 0.08 15.20 11.83
N LEU A 19 -0.32 16.36 12.35
CA LEU A 19 -0.77 17.48 11.51
C LEU A 19 0.41 18.00 10.67
N GLY A 20 0.22 18.04 9.34
CA GLY A 20 1.22 18.55 8.40
C GLY A 20 2.18 17.50 7.80
N ARG A 21 2.06 16.21 8.13
CA ARG A 21 2.86 15.14 7.49
C ARG A 21 2.47 14.86 6.03
N SER A 22 1.24 15.15 5.63
CA SER A 22 0.78 15.04 4.23
C SER A 22 -0.01 16.30 3.83
N ARG A 23 0.14 16.74 2.57
CA ARG A 23 -0.75 17.75 1.99
C ARG A 23 -2.14 17.12 1.88
N GLY A 24 -3.11 17.60 2.68
CA GLY A 24 -4.51 17.13 2.65
C GLY A 24 -5.00 16.46 3.94
N THR A 25 -4.12 16.07 4.85
CA THR A 25 -4.54 15.61 6.18
C THR A 25 -5.06 16.79 6.99
N THR A 26 -6.33 16.74 7.42
CA THR A 26 -6.99 17.79 8.20
C THR A 26 -7.15 17.35 9.64
N LEU A 27 -7.39 18.30 10.56
CA LEU A 27 -7.77 17.95 11.93
C LEU A 27 -9.01 17.05 11.98
N ARG A 28 -9.94 17.19 11.02
CA ARG A 28 -11.09 16.30 10.88
C ARG A 28 -10.66 14.86 10.62
N HIS A 29 -9.71 14.63 9.72
CA HIS A 29 -9.19 13.29 9.41
C HIS A 29 -8.51 12.67 10.63
N VAL A 30 -7.62 13.42 11.30
CA VAL A 30 -6.97 12.94 12.53
C VAL A 30 -8.02 12.64 13.61
N ALA A 31 -9.02 13.50 13.78
CA ALA A 31 -10.03 13.30 14.79
C ALA A 31 -10.94 12.09 14.51
N ALA A 32 -11.31 11.87 13.25
CA ALA A 32 -12.05 10.68 12.86
C ALA A 32 -11.23 9.40 13.08
N HIS A 33 -9.93 9.43 12.79
CA HIS A 33 -9.03 8.29 13.02
C HIS A 33 -8.99 7.89 14.50
N GLU A 34 -8.73 8.85 15.38
CA GLU A 34 -8.69 8.60 16.83
C GLU A 34 -10.08 8.20 17.37
N ALA A 35 -11.17 8.73 16.80
CA ALA A 35 -12.51 8.31 17.16
C ALA A 35 -12.78 6.84 16.82
N VAL A 36 -12.32 6.36 15.66
CA VAL A 36 -12.44 4.94 15.28
C VAL A 36 -11.62 4.05 16.22
N HIS A 37 -10.38 4.43 16.56
CA HIS A 37 -9.58 3.72 17.57
C HIS A 37 -10.33 3.60 18.90
N GLN A 38 -10.94 4.69 19.37
CA GLN A 38 -11.72 4.66 20.60
C GLN A 38 -12.91 3.70 20.47
N LEU A 39 -13.68 3.78 19.39
CA LEU A 39 -14.82 2.88 19.16
C LEU A 39 -14.40 1.41 19.15
N ILE A 40 -13.26 1.08 18.52
CA ILE A 40 -12.68 -0.26 18.53
C ILE A 40 -12.25 -0.67 19.94
N GLY A 41 -11.58 0.22 20.69
CA GLY A 41 -11.18 -0.03 22.07
C GLY A 41 -12.35 -0.33 23.02
N HIS A 42 -13.55 0.17 22.71
CA HIS A 42 -14.77 -0.11 23.48
C HIS A 42 -15.41 -1.47 23.19
N LEU A 43 -15.02 -2.17 22.10
CA LEU A 43 -15.55 -3.49 21.78
C LEU A 43 -15.23 -4.52 22.88
N GLY A 44 -14.09 -4.36 23.57
CA GLY A 44 -13.59 -5.37 24.50
C GLY A 44 -13.18 -6.68 23.80
N GLY A 45 -12.97 -7.74 24.58
CA GLY A 45 -12.59 -9.05 24.04
C GLY A 45 -11.12 -9.19 23.66
N PHE A 46 -10.82 -9.96 22.61
CA PHE A 46 -9.44 -10.11 22.12
C PHE A 46 -9.02 -8.89 21.30
N PRO A 47 -7.74 -8.47 21.37
CA PRO A 47 -7.25 -7.39 20.53
C PRO A 47 -7.35 -7.78 19.05
N LEU A 48 -7.74 -6.81 18.23
CA LEU A 48 -7.66 -6.95 16.78
C LEU A 48 -6.19 -6.96 16.35
N PRO A 49 -5.85 -7.64 15.24
CA PRO A 49 -4.57 -7.43 14.57
C PRO A 49 -4.42 -5.95 14.22
N ARG A 50 -3.23 -5.40 14.46
CA ARG A 50 -2.98 -3.98 14.31
C ARG A 50 -3.13 -3.51 12.87
N TRP A 51 -2.79 -4.34 11.89
CA TRP A 51 -3.03 -3.98 10.48
C TRP A 51 -4.52 -3.77 10.19
N PHE A 52 -5.40 -4.52 10.86
CA PHE A 52 -6.84 -4.44 10.65
C PHE A 52 -7.43 -3.24 11.38
N GLU A 53 -7.03 -3.02 12.64
CA GLU A 53 -7.44 -1.85 13.42
C GLU A 53 -7.02 -0.54 12.73
N GLU A 54 -5.75 -0.40 12.38
CA GLU A 54 -5.23 0.82 11.74
C GLU A 54 -5.84 0.97 10.33
N GLY A 55 -6.08 -0.13 9.62
CA GLY A 55 -6.79 -0.15 8.34
C GLY A 55 -8.22 0.36 8.43
N LEU A 56 -9.00 -0.06 9.43
CA LEU A 56 -10.34 0.48 9.70
C LEU A 56 -10.28 1.96 10.04
N CYS A 57 -9.29 2.37 10.84
CA CYS A 57 -9.12 3.77 11.21
C CYS A 57 -8.79 4.65 10.00
N VAL A 58 -7.98 4.17 9.04
CA VAL A 58 -7.72 4.91 7.79
C VAL A 58 -8.97 4.91 6.90
N GLN A 59 -9.60 3.75 6.69
CA GLN A 59 -10.78 3.58 5.83
C GLN A 59 -11.93 4.50 6.24
N TYR A 60 -12.30 4.54 7.52
CA TYR A 60 -13.45 5.32 8.00
C TYR A 60 -13.13 6.78 8.32
N ALA A 61 -11.87 7.11 8.59
CA ALA A 61 -11.48 8.51 8.77
C ALA A 61 -11.41 9.27 7.44
N GLY A 62 -11.49 8.57 6.30
CA GLY A 62 -11.42 9.16 4.97
C GLY A 62 -10.12 9.93 4.77
N ILE A 63 -9.04 9.50 5.43
CA ILE A 63 -7.78 10.24 5.41
C ILE A 63 -7.22 10.13 4.00
N PRO A 64 -6.93 11.25 3.31
CA PRO A 64 -6.13 11.24 2.10
C PRO A 64 -4.68 11.07 2.54
N PHE A 65 -4.36 9.93 3.16
CA PHE A 65 -3.05 9.73 3.77
C PHE A 65 -2.00 9.69 2.66
N PHE A 66 -2.40 9.32 1.45
CA PHE A 66 -1.50 9.21 0.32
C PHE A 66 -2.23 9.66 -0.95
N GLU A 67 -1.59 10.56 -1.69
CA GLU A 67 -1.82 10.73 -3.12
C GLU A 67 -1.84 9.36 -3.82
N ILE A 68 -2.25 9.34 -5.09
CA ILE A 68 -2.09 8.19 -5.99
C ILE A 68 -0.61 7.76 -5.98
N ASP A 69 -0.22 6.92 -5.02
CA ASP A 69 1.13 6.42 -4.82
C ASP A 69 1.03 4.92 -4.90
N HIS A 70 1.38 4.42 -6.09
CA HIS A 70 1.43 3.02 -6.51
C HIS A 70 2.49 2.18 -5.77
N ARG A 71 2.87 2.59 -4.55
CA ARG A 71 3.89 1.91 -3.74
C ARG A 71 3.52 0.47 -3.46
N LEU A 72 2.25 0.18 -3.20
CA LEU A 72 1.81 -1.17 -2.89
C LEU A 72 1.89 -2.06 -4.14
N GLU A 73 1.49 -1.51 -5.28
CA GLU A 73 1.54 -2.15 -6.60
C GLU A 73 2.99 -2.37 -7.06
N ARG A 74 3.89 -1.41 -6.82
CA ARG A 74 5.34 -1.58 -7.06
C ARG A 74 5.94 -2.66 -6.17
N LEU A 75 5.57 -2.71 -4.89
CA LEU A 75 5.99 -3.78 -3.98
C LEU A 75 5.45 -5.14 -4.42
N ALA A 76 4.20 -5.18 -4.89
CA ALA A 76 3.57 -6.38 -5.43
C ALA A 76 4.28 -6.88 -6.69
N ALA A 77 4.51 -5.97 -7.66
CA ALA A 77 5.22 -6.25 -8.90
C ALA A 77 6.66 -6.72 -8.65
N ALA A 78 7.29 -6.23 -7.58
CA ALA A 78 8.63 -6.65 -7.18
C ALA A 78 8.63 -7.96 -6.38
N GLY A 79 7.48 -8.52 -5.99
CA GLY A 79 7.42 -9.70 -5.11
C GLY A 79 7.81 -9.43 -3.65
N HIS A 80 7.75 -8.17 -3.21
CA HIS A 80 8.16 -7.71 -1.88
C HIS A 80 6.97 -7.24 -1.02
N LEU A 81 5.76 -7.71 -1.28
CA LEU A 81 4.60 -7.40 -0.44
C LEU A 81 4.77 -8.00 0.97
N PRO A 82 4.73 -7.20 2.05
CA PRO A 82 4.86 -7.70 3.41
C PRO A 82 3.74 -8.70 3.76
N THR A 83 4.08 -9.80 4.41
CA THR A 83 3.14 -10.75 5.02
C THR A 83 2.34 -10.09 6.15
N LEU A 84 1.18 -10.65 6.51
CA LEU A 84 0.41 -10.14 7.67
C LEU A 84 1.25 -10.14 8.96
N ALA A 85 2.12 -11.12 9.14
CA ALA A 85 3.03 -11.18 10.29
C ALA A 85 4.09 -10.07 10.25
N GLU A 86 4.64 -9.76 9.07
CA GLU A 86 5.57 -8.63 8.91
C GLU A 86 4.88 -7.28 9.10
N LEU A 87 3.59 -7.16 8.76
CA LEU A 87 2.80 -5.96 9.09
C LEU A 87 2.66 -5.78 10.60
N GLU A 88 2.26 -6.83 11.32
CA GLU A 88 2.17 -6.80 12.78
C GLU A 88 3.50 -6.39 13.43
N GLU A 89 4.63 -6.88 12.90
CA GLU A 89 5.94 -6.48 13.37
C GLU A 89 6.30 -5.04 13.00
N ALA A 90 5.93 -4.58 11.80
CA ALA A 90 6.15 -3.21 11.35
C ALA A 90 5.47 -2.18 12.26
N PHE A 91 4.28 -2.50 12.80
CA PHE A 91 3.60 -1.64 13.77
C PHE A 91 4.22 -1.67 15.18
N ARG A 92 5.05 -2.67 15.50
CA ARG A 92 5.84 -2.72 16.74
C ARG A 92 7.18 -1.98 16.63
N GLY A 93 7.66 -1.75 15.41
CA GLY A 93 8.94 -1.10 15.10
C GLY A 93 8.86 0.38 14.72
N ASP A 94 9.83 0.80 13.88
CA ASP A 94 10.14 2.20 13.56
C ASP A 94 9.10 2.89 12.62
N ALA A 95 8.92 4.19 12.79
CA ALA A 95 7.84 4.99 12.16
C ALA A 95 7.88 5.00 10.62
N GLY A 96 9.04 4.73 10.01
CA GLY A 96 9.19 4.65 8.55
C GLY A 96 8.53 3.42 7.91
N ARG A 97 8.48 2.28 8.62
CA ARG A 97 7.79 1.06 8.16
C ARG A 97 6.28 1.12 8.37
N ALA A 98 5.82 1.98 9.28
CA ALA A 98 4.40 2.17 9.56
C ALA A 98 3.62 2.65 8.32
N GLY A 99 4.22 3.46 7.44
CA GLY A 99 3.54 3.98 6.24
C GLY A 99 3.06 2.90 5.27
N VAL A 100 3.87 1.86 5.04
CA VAL A 100 3.45 0.69 4.24
C VAL A 100 2.41 -0.12 4.99
N GLY A 101 2.56 -0.24 6.32
CA GLY A 101 1.58 -0.86 7.20
C GLY A 101 0.18 -0.27 7.06
N TYR A 102 0.09 1.06 7.13
CA TYR A 102 -1.15 1.80 6.97
C TYR A 102 -1.82 1.56 5.62
N LYS A 103 -1.06 1.69 4.52
CA LYS A 103 -1.57 1.46 3.16
C LYS A 103 -2.08 0.05 2.95
N MET A 104 -1.32 -0.93 3.43
CA MET A 104 -1.68 -2.33 3.25
C MET A 104 -2.89 -2.69 4.14
N GLY A 105 -2.96 -2.15 5.35
CA GLY A 105 -4.13 -2.30 6.23
C GLY A 105 -5.39 -1.74 5.60
N GLU A 106 -5.34 -0.50 5.09
CA GLU A 106 -6.43 0.14 4.35
C GLU A 106 -6.86 -0.71 3.15
N ALA A 107 -5.91 -1.14 2.31
CA ALA A 107 -6.21 -1.92 1.12
C ALA A 107 -6.81 -3.31 1.42
N LEU A 108 -6.38 -3.96 2.51
CA LEU A 108 -6.95 -5.24 2.95
C LEU A 108 -8.36 -5.05 3.54
N VAL A 109 -8.58 -4.01 4.33
CA VAL A 109 -9.92 -3.67 4.87
C VAL A 109 -10.86 -3.27 3.75
N GLY A 110 -10.41 -2.47 2.79
CA GLY A 110 -11.17 -2.11 1.60
C GLY A 110 -11.56 -3.35 0.80
N ALA A 111 -10.62 -4.28 0.56
CA ALA A 111 -10.92 -5.54 -0.12
C ALA A 111 -11.86 -6.46 0.68
N PHE A 112 -11.77 -6.44 2.01
CA PHE A 112 -12.71 -7.15 2.87
C PHE A 112 -14.13 -6.58 2.71
N LEU A 113 -14.27 -5.25 2.77
CA LEU A 113 -15.55 -4.56 2.65
C LEU A 113 -16.16 -4.74 1.25
N GLU A 114 -15.33 -4.70 0.21
CA GLU A 114 -15.76 -4.97 -1.17
C GLU A 114 -16.28 -6.41 -1.34
N GLN A 115 -15.59 -7.39 -0.76
CA GLN A 115 -15.92 -8.80 -0.93
C GLN A 115 -17.08 -9.27 -0.03
N PHE A 116 -17.14 -8.81 1.22
CA PHE A 116 -18.04 -9.35 2.24
C PHE A 116 -19.05 -8.32 2.80
N GLY A 117 -18.80 -7.03 2.57
CA GLY A 117 -19.67 -5.94 3.01
C GLY A 117 -19.62 -5.64 4.51
N GLU A 118 -20.32 -4.55 4.87
CA GLU A 118 -20.44 -4.02 6.23
C GLU A 118 -21.11 -5.00 7.21
N GLY A 119 -21.99 -5.89 6.71
CA GLY A 119 -22.65 -6.92 7.53
C GLY A 119 -21.65 -7.93 8.09
N ALA A 120 -20.70 -8.37 7.27
CA ALA A 120 -19.63 -9.27 7.70
C ALA A 120 -18.67 -8.57 8.67
N LEU A 121 -18.35 -7.29 8.44
CA LEU A 121 -17.53 -6.51 9.37
C LEU A 121 -18.19 -6.46 10.76
N ARG A 122 -19.48 -6.12 10.79
CA ARG A 122 -20.25 -6.06 12.04
C ARG A 122 -20.20 -7.40 12.77
N HIS A 123 -20.48 -8.50 12.07
CA HIS A 123 -20.48 -9.83 12.67
C HIS A 123 -19.08 -10.22 13.20
N LEU A 124 -18.02 -9.90 12.46
CA LEU A 124 -16.64 -10.12 12.89
C LEU A 124 -16.33 -9.37 14.20
N LEU A 125 -16.67 -8.08 14.27
CA LEU A 125 -16.41 -7.26 15.45
C LEU A 125 -17.24 -7.71 16.66
N GLU A 126 -18.49 -8.14 16.45
CA GLU A 126 -19.34 -8.72 17.50
C GLU A 126 -18.75 -10.02 18.06
N GLU A 127 -18.22 -10.91 17.22
CA GLU A 127 -17.59 -12.14 17.67
C GLU A 127 -16.28 -11.87 18.43
N VAL A 128 -15.48 -10.90 17.98
CA VAL A 128 -14.28 -10.47 18.71
C VAL A 128 -14.65 -9.88 20.07
N ALA A 129 -15.68 -9.03 20.13
CA ALA A 129 -16.19 -8.44 21.37
C ALA A 129 -16.65 -9.52 22.38
N LYS A 130 -17.17 -10.65 21.91
CA LYS A 130 -17.51 -11.83 22.73
C LYS A 130 -16.29 -12.63 23.20
N GLY A 131 -15.08 -12.20 22.86
CA GLY A 131 -13.84 -12.89 23.22
C GLY A 131 -13.47 -14.05 22.30
N ARG A 132 -13.93 -14.05 21.04
CA ARG A 132 -13.43 -15.00 20.03
C ARG A 132 -12.13 -14.48 19.43
N HIS A 133 -11.16 -15.37 19.21
CA HIS A 133 -9.92 -15.01 18.50
C HIS A 133 -10.23 -14.49 17.08
N PHE A 134 -9.48 -13.47 16.63
CA PHE A 134 -9.71 -12.79 15.36
C PHE A 134 -9.82 -13.75 14.17
N GLU A 135 -8.89 -14.69 14.00
CA GLU A 135 -8.94 -15.63 12.86
C GLU A 135 -10.20 -16.50 12.86
N ALA A 136 -10.66 -16.91 14.04
CA ALA A 136 -11.88 -17.70 14.19
C ALA A 136 -13.14 -16.85 13.99
N ALA A 137 -13.11 -15.58 14.40
CA ALA A 137 -14.18 -14.62 14.13
C ALA A 137 -14.26 -14.27 12.63
N PHE A 138 -13.11 -14.07 11.99
CA PHE A 138 -12.99 -13.83 10.55
C PHE A 138 -13.58 -15.00 9.75
N LEU A 139 -13.23 -16.24 10.11
CA LEU A 139 -13.79 -17.43 9.48
C LEU A 139 -15.31 -17.52 9.67
N GLY A 140 -15.80 -17.22 10.88
CA GLY A 140 -17.24 -17.21 11.15
C GLY A 140 -17.99 -16.14 10.35
N ALA A 141 -17.40 -14.97 10.19
CA ALA A 141 -18.01 -13.84 9.51
C ALA A 141 -17.99 -13.93 7.98
N THR A 142 -16.96 -14.54 7.42
CA THR A 142 -16.73 -14.56 5.96
C THR A 142 -16.95 -15.93 5.33
N GLY A 143 -16.97 -17.00 6.13
CA GLY A 143 -16.87 -18.37 5.63
C GLY A 143 -15.48 -18.73 5.09
N GLU A 144 -14.49 -17.84 5.23
CA GLU A 144 -13.17 -17.98 4.65
C GLU A 144 -12.06 -17.87 5.70
N ARG A 145 -11.00 -18.66 5.56
CA ARG A 145 -9.79 -18.50 6.41
C ARG A 145 -9.05 -17.22 6.03
N LEU A 146 -8.58 -16.48 7.03
CA LEU A 146 -7.78 -15.27 6.84
C LEU A 146 -6.59 -15.48 5.89
N GLY A 147 -5.87 -16.60 6.03
CA GLY A 147 -4.73 -16.92 5.15
C GLY A 147 -5.13 -17.24 3.70
N SER A 148 -6.37 -17.65 3.44
CA SER A 148 -6.88 -17.81 2.06
C SER A 148 -7.23 -16.45 1.46
N PHE A 149 -7.83 -15.57 2.27
CA PHE A 149 -8.16 -14.20 1.87
C PHE A 149 -6.90 -13.41 1.52
N ASP A 150 -5.90 -13.41 2.40
CA ASP A 150 -4.61 -12.74 2.19
C ASP A 150 -3.90 -13.24 0.94
N ARG A 151 -3.82 -14.56 0.75
CA ARG A 151 -3.20 -15.16 -0.44
C ARG A 151 -3.88 -14.71 -1.73
N ARG A 152 -5.20 -14.83 -1.82
CA ARG A 152 -5.96 -14.43 -3.02
C ARG A 152 -5.84 -12.92 -3.26
N TRP A 153 -5.88 -12.11 -2.21
CA TRP A 153 -5.70 -10.67 -2.36
C TRP A 153 -4.30 -10.34 -2.92
N ARG A 154 -3.24 -10.99 -2.43
CA ARG A 154 -1.87 -10.86 -2.97
C ARG A 154 -1.76 -11.29 -4.42
N GLU A 155 -2.40 -12.40 -4.79
CA GLU A 155 -2.45 -12.88 -6.17
C GLU A 155 -3.09 -11.85 -7.11
N ARG A 156 -4.16 -11.17 -6.66
CA ARG A 156 -4.78 -10.07 -7.43
C ARG A 156 -3.91 -8.82 -7.54
N MET A 157 -3.12 -8.52 -6.51
CA MET A 157 -2.22 -7.36 -6.49
C MET A 157 -0.97 -7.55 -7.34
N THR A 158 -0.54 -8.79 -7.56
CA THR A 158 0.67 -9.09 -8.32
C THR A 158 0.36 -9.02 -9.82
N PRO A 159 0.95 -8.07 -10.57
CA PRO A 159 0.74 -8.00 -12.01
C PRO A 159 1.26 -9.28 -12.67
N GLY A 160 0.50 -9.87 -13.59
CA GLY A 160 0.94 -11.00 -14.41
C GLY A 160 2.01 -10.66 -15.45
N ILE A 161 2.70 -9.53 -15.29
CA ILE A 161 3.70 -8.98 -16.21
C ILE A 161 5.04 -8.79 -15.50
N PRO A 162 6.18 -8.91 -16.20
CA PRO A 162 7.49 -8.75 -15.58
C PRO A 162 7.71 -7.32 -15.07
N LEU A 163 8.46 -7.17 -13.98
CA LEU A 163 8.67 -5.89 -13.27
C LEU A 163 9.16 -4.76 -14.19
N TRP A 164 10.08 -5.04 -15.12
CA TRP A 164 10.57 -4.02 -16.06
C TRP A 164 9.45 -3.48 -16.96
N LEU A 165 8.51 -4.33 -17.39
CA LEU A 165 7.38 -3.90 -18.22
C LEU A 165 6.37 -3.11 -17.40
N PHE A 166 6.09 -3.53 -16.16
CA PHE A 166 5.26 -2.77 -15.23
C PHE A 166 5.82 -1.36 -15.01
N LEU A 167 7.11 -1.24 -14.69
CA LEU A 167 7.79 0.05 -14.48
C LEU A 167 7.81 0.92 -15.74
N MET A 168 7.97 0.33 -16.93
CA MET A 168 7.91 1.06 -18.20
C MET A 168 6.52 1.63 -18.48
N LEU A 169 5.46 0.86 -18.21
CA LEU A 169 4.07 1.30 -18.41
C LEU A 169 3.66 2.39 -17.43
N GLU A 170 4.09 2.30 -16.17
CA GLU A 170 3.88 3.35 -15.15
C GLU A 170 4.60 4.66 -15.53
N ASN A 171 5.73 4.57 -16.25
CA ASN A 171 6.60 5.71 -16.60
C ASN A 171 6.70 5.90 -18.12
N LEU A 172 5.56 5.94 -18.82
CA LEU A 172 5.53 6.00 -20.29
C LEU A 172 6.30 7.22 -20.84
N GLU A 173 6.15 8.40 -20.24
CA GLU A 173 6.83 9.63 -20.67
C GLU A 173 8.36 9.50 -20.62
N LEU A 174 8.89 9.06 -19.47
CA LEU A 174 10.33 8.85 -19.28
C LEU A 174 10.84 7.74 -20.21
N THR A 175 10.05 6.68 -20.39
CA THR A 175 10.38 5.58 -21.29
C THR A 175 10.52 6.10 -22.73
N LEU A 176 9.55 6.87 -23.22
CA LEU A 176 9.60 7.48 -24.55
C LEU A 176 10.79 8.45 -24.70
N LEU A 177 11.10 9.22 -23.66
CA LEU A 177 12.26 10.11 -23.63
C LEU A 177 13.58 9.32 -23.77
N CYS A 178 13.73 8.21 -23.04
CA CYS A 178 14.90 7.33 -23.13
C CYS A 178 15.04 6.72 -24.53
N PHE A 179 13.94 6.22 -25.13
CA PHE A 179 13.96 5.71 -26.52
C PHE A 179 14.29 6.80 -27.53
N GLY A 180 13.76 8.01 -27.36
CA GLY A 180 14.08 9.16 -28.20
C GLY A 180 15.55 9.56 -28.12
N ALA A 181 16.10 9.65 -26.90
CA ALA A 181 17.52 9.93 -26.68
C ALA A 181 18.41 8.86 -27.32
N PHE A 182 18.05 7.59 -27.18
CA PHE A 182 18.76 6.48 -27.83
C PHE A 182 18.71 6.58 -29.35
N ALA A 183 17.55 6.92 -29.93
CA ALA A 183 17.40 7.12 -31.38
C ALA A 183 18.25 8.29 -31.90
N VAL A 184 18.34 9.39 -31.14
CA VAL A 184 19.20 10.53 -31.49
C VAL A 184 20.68 10.15 -31.47
N VAL A 185 21.13 9.46 -30.42
CA VAL A 185 22.53 9.00 -30.30
C VAL A 185 22.86 8.01 -31.42
N ALA A 186 21.99 7.02 -31.67
CA ALA A 186 22.17 6.06 -32.75
C ALA A 186 22.17 6.75 -34.13
N GLY A 187 21.29 7.73 -34.34
CA GLY A 187 21.24 8.56 -35.54
C GLY A 187 22.52 9.37 -35.74
N TYR A 188 23.05 9.96 -34.67
CA TYR A 188 24.31 10.72 -34.69
C TYR A 188 25.52 9.84 -34.98
N ILE A 189 25.62 8.67 -34.33
CA ILE A 189 26.68 7.67 -34.60
C ILE A 189 26.62 7.25 -36.08
N ARG A 190 25.42 6.94 -36.58
CA ARG A 190 25.23 6.55 -37.98
C ARG A 190 25.57 7.69 -38.95
N TYR A 191 25.25 8.94 -38.61
CA TYR A 191 25.65 10.11 -39.37
C TYR A 191 27.17 10.26 -39.43
N ARG A 192 27.85 10.13 -38.29
CA ARG A 192 29.32 10.20 -38.17
C ARG A 192 30.00 9.12 -39.02
N TRP A 193 29.57 7.86 -38.91
CA TRP A 193 30.13 6.76 -39.71
C TRP A 193 29.92 6.96 -41.21
N ARG A 194 28.74 7.43 -41.64
CA ARG A 194 28.48 7.71 -43.07
C ARG A 194 29.33 8.85 -43.59
N ARG A 195 29.55 9.89 -42.79
CA ARG A 195 30.36 11.04 -43.16
C ARG A 195 31.85 10.68 -43.28
N GLU A 196 32.38 9.88 -42.36
CA GLU A 196 33.75 9.37 -42.43
C GLU A 196 33.95 8.48 -43.66
N ALA A 197 33.02 7.55 -43.91
CA ALA A 197 33.09 6.70 -45.10
C ALA A 197 32.98 7.49 -46.41
N ALA A 198 32.25 8.61 -46.44
CA ALA A 198 32.16 9.49 -47.61
C ALA A 198 33.45 10.29 -47.85
N LEU A 199 34.09 10.80 -46.79
CA LEU A 199 35.36 11.52 -46.88
C LEU A 199 36.49 10.59 -47.35
N ALA A 200 36.58 9.37 -46.81
CA ALA A 200 37.58 8.39 -47.23
C ALA A 200 37.48 8.00 -48.71
N ARG A 201 36.27 8.05 -49.31
CA ARG A 201 36.06 7.82 -50.75
C ARG A 201 36.56 8.99 -51.60
N LEU A 202 36.38 10.23 -51.14
CA LEU A 202 36.85 11.42 -51.84
C LEU A 202 38.40 11.55 -51.77
N GLU A 203 39.01 11.13 -50.67
CA GLU A 203 40.47 11.12 -50.53
C GLU A 203 41.16 10.00 -51.33
N SER A 204 40.45 8.91 -51.64
CA SER A 204 40.96 7.79 -52.45
C SER A 204 40.74 7.95 -53.96
N ASP A 205 39.99 8.97 -54.37
CA ASP A 205 39.75 9.34 -55.77
C ASP A 205 40.13 10.83 -55.99
N PRO A 206 41.42 11.19 -55.87
CA PRO A 206 41.86 12.54 -56.21
C PRO A 206 41.81 12.63 -57.73
N GLY A 207 40.72 13.17 -58.26
CA GLY A 207 40.45 13.25 -59.69
C GLY A 207 41.67 13.62 -60.53
N GLU A 208 41.85 12.88 -61.64
CA GLU A 208 42.81 13.15 -62.71
C GLU A 208 42.72 14.57 -63.29
#